data_AF-A0A1F7GEU0-F1
#
_entry.id   AF-A0A1F7GEU0-F1
#
_cell.length_a   1.000
_cell.length_b   1.000
_cell.length_c   1.000
_cell.angle_alpha   90.00
_cell.angle_beta   90.00
_cell.angle_gamma   90.00
#
_symmetry.space_group_name_H-M   'P 1'
#
loop_
_entity.id
_entity.type
_entity.pdbx_description
1 polymer ?
#
loop_
_entity_poly.entity_id
_entity_poly.type
_entity_poly.pdbx_seq_one_letter_code
_entity_poly.pdbx_strand_id
1 'polypeptide(L)'
;MSNKALTISTILLVLILSTIFFWQTTNRFLYPSRAQVTSTTTLTPGVVTQVTIAPTKTTGGLSPVPTTGSNTGNCPLRSQGDFNCNGVIDLVDFNVFRIEYTGQSLTKDSDSNADGKVDLIDFDNWRKNAFLLKSA
;
A
#
# COMPACT_ATOMS: atom_id res chain seq x y z
N MET A 1 50.79 -17.46 -28.87
CA MET A 1 49.95 -17.61 -27.66
C MET A 1 49.16 -18.91 -27.80
N SER A 2 49.17 -19.78 -26.78
CA SER A 2 48.49 -21.08 -26.82
C SER A 2 46.97 -20.89 -26.78
N ASN A 3 46.23 -21.64 -27.62
CA ASN A 3 44.75 -21.60 -27.67
C ASN A 3 44.12 -21.78 -26.27
N LYS A 4 44.80 -22.52 -25.37
CA LYS A 4 44.36 -22.72 -23.98
C LYS A 4 44.29 -21.40 -23.18
N ALA A 5 45.21 -20.47 -23.41
CA ALA A 5 45.23 -19.17 -22.72
C ALA A 5 44.07 -18.28 -23.17
N LEU A 6 43.69 -18.36 -24.46
CA LEU A 6 42.54 -17.64 -25.01
C LEU A 6 41.21 -18.19 -24.46
N THR A 7 41.08 -19.51 -24.32
CA THR A 7 39.88 -20.15 -23.73
C THR A 7 39.72 -19.81 -22.25
N ILE A 8 40.80 -19.78 -21.47
CA ILE A 8 40.72 -19.41 -20.05
C ILE A 8 40.31 -17.94 -19.89
N SER A 9 40.91 -17.05 -20.71
CA SER A 9 40.58 -15.62 -20.68
C SER A 9 39.11 -15.35 -21.02
N THR A 10 38.56 -16.06 -22.01
CA THR A 10 37.15 -15.92 -22.41
C THR A 10 36.19 -16.44 -21.34
N ILE A 11 36.49 -17.58 -20.70
CA ILE A 11 35.66 -18.10 -19.59
C ILE A 11 35.65 -17.12 -18.41
N LEU A 12 36.81 -16.57 -18.03
CA LEU A 12 36.89 -15.59 -16.95
C LEU A 12 36.08 -14.32 -17.25
N LEU A 13 36.15 -13.83 -18.49
CA LEU A 13 35.38 -12.67 -18.92
C LEU A 13 33.86 -12.93 -18.81
N VAL A 14 33.40 -14.09 -19.26
CA VAL A 14 31.96 -14.46 -19.18
C VAL A 14 31.49 -14.53 -17.73
N LEU A 15 32.27 -15.11 -16.83
CA LEU A 15 31.92 -15.20 -15.42
C LEU A 15 31.85 -13.80 -14.76
N ILE A 16 32.80 -12.92 -15.05
CA ILE A 16 32.81 -11.54 -14.52
C ILE A 16 31.61 -10.75 -15.04
N LEU A 17 31.31 -10.84 -16.33
CA LEU A 17 30.15 -10.15 -16.89
C LEU A 17 28.84 -10.71 -16.31
N SER A 18 28.72 -12.02 -16.13
CA SER A 18 27.55 -12.65 -15.53
C SER A 18 27.29 -12.17 -14.10
N THR A 19 28.33 -12.01 -13.27
CA THR A 19 28.15 -11.53 -11.89
C THR A 19 27.76 -10.05 -11.85
N ILE A 20 28.33 -9.22 -12.74
CA ILE A 20 27.95 -7.81 -12.87
C ILE A 20 26.49 -7.67 -13.32
N PHE A 21 26.08 -8.37 -14.38
CA PHE A 21 24.70 -8.31 -14.87
C PHE A 21 23.70 -8.85 -13.85
N PHE A 22 24.05 -9.93 -13.15
CA PHE A 22 23.23 -10.47 -12.08
C PHE A 22 23.03 -9.42 -10.97
N TRP A 23 24.10 -8.78 -10.50
CA TRP A 23 24.04 -7.74 -9.47
C TRP A 23 23.25 -6.50 -9.93
N GLN A 24 23.42 -6.05 -11.17
CA GLN A 24 22.64 -4.94 -11.72
C GLN A 24 21.14 -5.29 -11.82
N THR A 25 20.83 -6.51 -12.22
CA THR A 25 19.45 -6.99 -12.35
C THR A 25 18.79 -7.10 -10.98
N THR A 26 19.43 -7.76 -10.01
CA THR A 26 18.90 -7.87 -8.64
C THR A 26 18.77 -6.50 -7.99
N ASN A 27 19.73 -5.59 -8.18
CA ASN A 27 19.61 -4.24 -7.66
C ASN A 27 18.44 -3.48 -8.28
N ARG A 28 18.23 -3.61 -9.58
CA ARG A 28 17.12 -2.97 -10.29
C ARG A 28 15.76 -3.49 -9.87
N PHE A 29 15.63 -4.78 -9.51
CA PHE A 29 14.34 -5.34 -9.11
C PHE A 29 14.09 -5.27 -7.60
N LEU A 30 15.12 -5.31 -6.76
CA LEU A 30 14.98 -5.37 -5.31
C LEU A 30 15.08 -4.00 -4.60
N TYR A 31 15.78 -3.01 -5.18
CA TYR A 31 15.95 -1.70 -4.54
C TYR A 31 14.92 -0.59 -4.87
N PRO A 32 14.12 -0.61 -5.96
CA PRO A 32 13.21 0.51 -6.24
C PRO A 32 12.12 0.74 -5.19
N SER A 33 11.91 -0.17 -4.24
CA SER A 33 10.80 -0.11 -3.29
C SER A 33 10.98 0.86 -2.11
N ARG A 34 12.03 1.70 -2.07
CA ARG A 34 12.34 2.51 -0.85
C ARG A 34 12.64 4.00 -1.04
N ALA A 35 12.56 4.60 -2.23
CA ALA A 35 13.05 5.98 -2.44
C ALA A 35 12.05 6.98 -3.07
N GLN A 36 10.74 6.75 -3.01
CA GLN A 36 9.76 7.74 -3.47
C GLN A 36 8.71 8.03 -2.40
N VAL A 37 9.16 8.55 -1.26
CA VAL A 37 8.36 9.46 -0.43
C VAL A 37 9.24 10.66 -0.11
N THR A 38 9.51 11.46 -1.13
CA THR A 38 9.91 12.85 -0.92
C THR A 38 8.75 13.71 -1.40
N SER A 39 7.67 13.68 -0.62
CA SER A 39 6.66 14.72 -0.69
C SER A 39 7.28 15.98 -0.08
N THR A 40 8.06 16.71 -0.89
CA THR A 40 8.35 18.12 -0.59
C THR A 40 7.05 18.88 -0.82
N THR A 41 6.17 18.85 0.17
CA THR A 41 5.06 19.79 0.26
C THR A 41 5.68 21.14 0.55
N THR A 42 5.97 21.91 -0.50
CA THR A 42 6.21 23.34 -0.37
C THR A 42 4.92 23.96 0.13
N LEU A 43 4.83 24.14 1.45
CA LEU A 43 3.73 24.85 2.09
C LEU A 43 3.70 26.28 1.53
N THR A 44 2.75 26.53 0.64
CA THR A 44 2.37 27.89 0.27
C THR A 44 1.32 28.32 1.29
N PRO A 45 1.58 29.32 2.15
CA PRO A 45 0.57 29.84 3.06
C PRO A 45 -0.42 30.65 2.22
N GLY A 46 -1.59 30.10 1.94
CA GLY A 46 -2.55 30.77 1.06
C GLY A 46 -3.95 30.18 1.11
N VAL A 47 -4.77 30.75 1.99
CA VAL A 47 -6.24 30.84 1.90
C VAL A 47 -7.04 29.55 2.14
N VAL A 48 -7.43 29.38 3.42
CA VAL A 48 -8.56 28.54 3.81
C VAL A 48 -9.85 29.21 3.33
N THR A 49 -10.48 28.66 2.29
CA THR A 49 -11.90 28.92 2.01
C THR A 49 -12.67 27.66 2.35
N GLN A 50 -13.21 27.61 3.56
CA GLN A 50 -14.15 26.58 3.97
C GLN A 50 -15.49 26.86 3.30
N VAL A 51 -15.79 26.14 2.21
CA VAL A 51 -17.13 26.16 1.62
C VAL A 51 -18.00 25.16 2.40
N THR A 52 -18.89 25.69 3.23
CA THR A 52 -19.96 24.92 3.87
C THR A 52 -20.99 24.56 2.79
N ILE A 53 -21.01 23.30 2.35
CA ILE A 53 -22.06 22.77 1.46
C ILE A 53 -23.06 21.98 2.32
N ALA A 54 -24.32 22.41 2.32
CA ALA A 54 -25.42 21.71 2.98
C ALA A 54 -25.76 20.39 2.26
N PRO A 55 -26.14 19.31 2.97
CA PRO A 55 -26.44 18.03 2.34
C PRO A 55 -27.81 18.07 1.64
N THR A 56 -27.80 17.96 0.31
CA THR A 56 -29.01 17.70 -0.49
C THR A 56 -29.17 16.19 -0.68
N LYS A 57 -30.29 15.66 -0.19
CA LYS A 57 -30.71 14.27 -0.34
C LYS A 57 -31.20 14.05 -1.78
N THR A 58 -30.50 13.20 -2.53
CA THR A 58 -30.98 12.66 -3.82
C THR A 58 -30.83 11.14 -3.87
N THR A 59 -31.96 10.50 -4.09
CA THR A 59 -32.18 9.07 -4.30
C THR A 59 -31.70 8.65 -5.70
N GLY A 60 -30.86 7.61 -5.82
CA GLY A 60 -30.61 6.93 -7.11
C GLY A 60 -29.27 6.19 -7.27
N GLY A 61 -29.23 4.91 -6.88
CA GLY A 61 -28.65 3.81 -7.69
C GLY A 61 -27.14 3.70 -7.95
N LEU A 62 -26.50 2.81 -7.17
CA LEU A 62 -25.36 1.93 -7.49
C LEU A 62 -23.95 2.53 -7.65
N SER A 63 -23.33 2.86 -6.51
CA SER A 63 -22.02 2.32 -6.11
C SER A 63 -21.84 2.66 -4.62
N PRO A 64 -21.59 1.69 -3.72
CA PRO A 64 -21.45 2.01 -2.31
C PRO A 64 -20.19 2.87 -2.13
N VAL A 65 -20.38 4.16 -1.91
CA VAL A 65 -19.43 4.96 -1.15
C VAL A 65 -19.27 4.22 0.18
N PRO A 66 -18.06 3.83 0.61
CA PRO A 66 -17.89 3.19 1.90
C PRO A 66 -18.31 4.22 2.94
N THR A 67 -19.40 3.91 3.63
CA THR A 67 -19.74 4.58 4.88
C THR A 67 -18.55 4.37 5.80
N THR A 68 -17.80 5.43 6.09
CA THR A 68 -16.84 5.47 7.19
C THR A 68 -17.61 5.25 8.48
N GLY A 69 -17.80 3.99 8.83
CA GLY A 69 -18.38 3.55 10.08
C GLY A 69 -17.37 3.80 11.18
N SER A 70 -17.30 5.03 11.68
CA SER A 70 -16.78 5.28 13.01
C SER A 70 -17.77 4.66 14.01
N ASN A 71 -17.72 3.35 14.15
CA ASN A 71 -18.43 2.65 15.20
C ASN A 71 -17.53 2.65 16.42
N THR A 72 -17.88 3.50 17.38
CA THR A 72 -17.56 3.32 18.81
C THR A 72 -18.24 2.06 19.40
N GLY A 73 -18.36 1.01 18.57
CA GLY A 73 -18.98 -0.28 18.84
C GLY A 73 -17.98 -1.36 18.46
N ASN A 74 -17.95 -2.40 19.29
CA ASN A 74 -16.99 -3.50 19.23
C ASN A 74 -16.74 -3.96 17.77
N CYS A 75 -15.51 -3.82 17.28
CA CYS A 75 -15.09 -4.22 15.94
C CYS A 75 -14.00 -5.29 16.06
N PRO A 76 -14.38 -6.57 16.28
CA PRO A 76 -13.45 -7.61 16.73
C PRO A 76 -12.39 -7.97 15.68
N LEU A 77 -12.71 -7.76 14.41
CA LEU A 77 -11.84 -8.11 13.27
C LEU A 77 -10.99 -6.92 12.78
N ARG A 78 -11.06 -5.76 13.44
CA ARG A 78 -10.30 -4.57 13.01
C ARG A 78 -8.80 -4.81 12.93
N SER A 79 -8.25 -5.47 13.95
CA SER A 79 -6.83 -5.85 13.99
C SER A 79 -6.44 -6.86 12.91
N GLN A 80 -7.42 -7.50 12.27
CA GLN A 80 -7.24 -8.45 11.18
C GLN A 80 -7.45 -7.81 9.80
N GLY A 81 -7.98 -6.58 9.74
CA GLY A 81 -8.21 -5.85 8.48
C GLY A 81 -9.65 -5.46 8.18
N ASP A 82 -10.61 -5.66 9.10
CA ASP A 82 -11.99 -5.19 8.93
C ASP A 82 -12.06 -3.69 9.28
N PHE A 83 -11.79 -2.84 8.29
CA PHE A 83 -11.62 -1.40 8.47
C PHE A 83 -12.96 -0.65 8.43
N ASN A 84 -13.97 -1.22 7.75
CA ASN A 84 -15.32 -0.66 7.77
C ASN A 84 -16.20 -1.23 8.91
N CYS A 85 -15.65 -2.16 9.70
CA CYS A 85 -16.31 -2.82 10.82
C CYS A 85 -17.62 -3.53 10.45
N ASN A 86 -17.64 -4.17 9.28
CA ASN A 86 -18.81 -4.92 8.79
C ASN A 86 -18.76 -6.42 9.13
N GLY A 87 -17.70 -6.90 9.79
CA GLY A 87 -17.50 -8.29 10.18
C GLY A 87 -16.95 -9.19 9.07
N VAL A 88 -16.55 -8.62 7.93
CA VAL A 88 -16.00 -9.32 6.76
C VAL A 88 -14.73 -8.60 6.32
N ILE A 89 -13.68 -9.35 5.98
CA ILE A 89 -12.42 -8.78 5.48
C ILE A 89 -12.38 -8.95 3.97
N ASP A 90 -12.62 -7.88 3.22
CA ASP A 90 -12.71 -7.92 1.77
C ASP A 90 -12.11 -6.68 1.07
N LEU A 91 -12.46 -6.48 -0.21
CA LEU A 91 -11.96 -5.37 -1.03
C LEU A 91 -12.53 -4.00 -0.61
N VAL A 92 -13.65 -3.97 0.12
CA VAL A 92 -14.21 -2.73 0.67
C VAL A 92 -13.26 -2.21 1.75
N ASP A 93 -12.71 -3.07 2.60
CA ASP A 93 -11.70 -2.66 3.59
C ASP A 93 -10.43 -2.16 2.92
N PHE A 94 -9.96 -2.85 1.89
CA PHE A 94 -8.81 -2.36 1.12
C PHE A 94 -9.04 -0.96 0.55
N ASN A 95 -10.26 -0.65 0.13
CA ASN A 95 -10.58 0.68 -0.34
C ASN A 95 -10.51 1.73 0.79
N VAL A 96 -10.93 1.40 2.02
CA VAL A 96 -10.77 2.25 3.21
C VAL A 96 -9.29 2.53 3.48
N PHE A 97 -8.45 1.48 3.50
CA PHE A 97 -7.01 1.65 3.64
C PHE A 97 -6.42 2.52 2.53
N ARG A 98 -6.77 2.28 1.28
CA ARG A 98 -6.23 3.01 0.13
C ARG A 98 -6.52 4.50 0.22
N ILE A 99 -7.73 4.91 0.59
CA ILE A 99 -8.08 6.33 0.69
C ILE A 99 -7.37 7.02 1.87
N GLU A 100 -7.17 6.32 2.99
CA GLU A 100 -6.44 6.87 4.15
C GLU A 100 -4.94 6.95 3.88
N TYR A 101 -4.35 5.87 3.34
CA TYR A 101 -2.94 5.80 3.00
C TYR A 101 -2.52 6.85 1.95
N THR A 102 -3.40 7.14 0.99
CA THR A 102 -3.16 8.18 -0.03
C THR A 102 -3.50 9.59 0.42
N GLY A 103 -3.99 9.76 1.66
CA GLY A 103 -4.39 11.06 2.21
C GLY A 103 -5.67 11.64 1.60
N GLN A 104 -6.46 10.83 0.89
CA GLN A 104 -7.81 11.22 0.43
C GLN A 104 -8.80 11.28 1.60
N SER A 105 -8.55 10.50 2.66
CA SER A 105 -9.23 10.60 3.95
C SER A 105 -8.22 10.87 5.06
N LEU A 106 -8.64 11.66 6.06
CA LEU A 106 -7.86 11.95 7.27
C LEU A 106 -8.27 11.06 8.46
N THR A 107 -9.20 10.13 8.23
CA THR A 107 -9.57 9.10 9.21
C THR A 107 -8.41 8.13 9.42
N LYS A 108 -8.50 7.34 10.49
CA LYS A 108 -7.54 6.27 10.83
C LYS A 108 -8.29 4.97 11.09
N ASP A 109 -9.30 4.72 10.26
CA ASP A 109 -10.12 3.51 10.34
C ASP A 109 -9.33 2.25 9.99
N SER A 110 -8.29 2.42 9.17
CA SER A 110 -7.35 1.37 8.81
C SER A 110 -6.12 1.25 9.72
N ASP A 111 -6.02 2.03 10.80
CA ASP A 111 -5.01 1.83 11.86
C ASP A 111 -5.39 0.60 12.69
N SER A 112 -4.87 -0.54 12.24
CA SER A 112 -5.20 -1.90 12.72
C SER A 112 -4.42 -2.27 13.97
N ASN A 113 -3.22 -1.71 14.14
CA ASN A 113 -2.34 -1.93 15.28
C ASN A 113 -2.48 -0.84 16.36
N ALA A 114 -3.31 0.18 16.11
CA ALA A 114 -3.56 1.32 16.98
C ALA A 114 -2.30 2.13 17.33
N ASP A 115 -1.32 2.19 16.41
CA ASP A 115 -0.08 2.95 16.61
C ASP A 115 -0.20 4.44 16.24
N GLY A 116 -1.38 4.84 15.78
CA GLY A 116 -1.70 6.20 15.38
C GLY A 116 -1.29 6.51 13.94
N LYS A 117 -0.94 5.52 13.13
CA LYS A 117 -0.57 5.70 11.72
C LYS A 117 -1.38 4.73 10.85
N VAL A 118 -1.45 5.08 9.57
CA VAL A 118 -1.96 4.18 8.53
C VAL A 118 -0.78 3.90 7.62
N ASP A 119 -0.22 2.70 7.71
CA ASP A 119 0.98 2.34 6.97
C ASP A 119 0.98 0.89 6.45
N LEU A 120 2.14 0.42 6.00
CA LEU A 120 2.25 -0.90 5.38
C LEU A 120 2.08 -2.05 6.38
N ILE A 121 2.20 -1.80 7.69
CA ILE A 121 1.90 -2.78 8.74
C ILE A 121 0.40 -3.10 8.72
N ASP A 122 -0.45 -2.07 8.59
CA ASP A 122 -1.89 -2.24 8.51
C ASP A 122 -2.33 -3.00 7.27
N PHE A 123 -1.72 -2.67 6.14
CA PHE A 123 -1.93 -3.40 4.90
C PHE A 123 -1.55 -4.87 5.00
N ASP A 124 -0.44 -5.18 5.68
CA ASP A 124 0.00 -6.57 5.85
C ASP A 124 -0.96 -7.37 6.74
N ASN A 125 -1.58 -6.73 7.74
CA ASN A 125 -2.62 -7.35 8.56
C ASN A 125 -3.86 -7.69 7.72
N TRP A 126 -4.36 -6.75 6.91
CA TRP A 126 -5.47 -7.01 5.99
C TRP A 126 -5.14 -8.13 5.00
N ARG A 127 -3.98 -8.05 4.32
CA ARG A 127 -3.60 -8.98 3.26
C ARG A 127 -3.48 -10.43 3.74
N LYS A 128 -3.09 -10.66 5.00
CA LYS A 128 -3.02 -12.00 5.59
C LYS A 128 -4.41 -12.66 5.69
N ASN A 129 -5.45 -11.87 5.90
CA ASN A 129 -6.80 -12.38 6.20
C ASN A 129 -7.78 -12.25 5.03
N ALA A 130 -7.57 -11.31 4.11
CA ALA A 130 -8.44 -11.04 2.96
C ALA A 130 -8.67 -12.25 2.02
N PHE A 131 -7.74 -13.22 2.01
CA PHE A 131 -7.82 -14.41 1.18
C PHE A 131 -8.26 -15.67 1.94
N LEU A 132 -8.43 -15.59 3.27
CA LEU A 132 -8.78 -16.74 4.09
C LEU A 132 -10.30 -17.03 4.11
N LEU A 133 -11.14 -16.05 3.75
CA LEU A 133 -12.60 -16.15 3.87
C LEU A 133 -13.32 -16.69 2.61
N LYS A 134 -12.61 -17.12 1.55
CA LYS A 134 -13.23 -17.67 0.32
C LYS A 134 -13.19 -19.20 0.20
N SER A 135 -12.75 -19.92 1.24
CA SER A 135 -12.44 -21.35 1.16
C SER A 135 -13.39 -22.26 1.95
N ALA A 136 -14.63 -21.84 2.20
CA ALA A 136 -15.65 -22.65 2.85
C ALA A 136 -16.86 -22.86 1.92
#